data_AF-A0AAJ4UV59-F1
#
_entry.id   AF-A0AAJ4UV59-F1
#
_cell.length_a   1.000
_cell.length_b   1.000
_cell.length_c   1.000
_cell.angle_alpha   90.00
_cell.angle_beta   90.00
_cell.angle_gamma   90.00
#
_symmetry.space_group_name_H-M   'P 1'
#
loop_
_entity.id
_entity.type
_entity.pdbx_description
1 polymer ?
#
loop_
_entity_poly.entity_id
_entity_poly.type
_entity_poly.pdbx_seq_one_letter_code
_entity_poly.pdbx_strand_id
1 'polypeptide(L)'
;MHEDGWLAPTTATEAREAYSDLAPTAQTVVRETAKAMSFDREEYGDRVTSDVVETALDALFASLLEVTVGTRSEFESVREDSAFAVELEGSDEVDNVAWHVAPAADTIVAATFHAEEEAAVGTLRRQAYGKVYRDIVKDGDGSEEREEGAAS
;
A
#
# COMPACT_ATOMS: atom_id res chain seq x y z
N MET A 1 19.45 3.42 10.15
CA MET A 1 18.33 3.52 9.19
C MET A 1 18.66 2.90 7.84
N HIS A 2 17.69 2.22 7.22
CA HIS A 2 17.72 1.82 5.80
C HIS A 2 16.29 1.80 5.22
N GLU A 3 16.18 1.72 3.90
CA GLU A 3 14.91 1.73 3.16
C GLU A 3 14.69 0.40 2.42
N ASP A 4 13.45 -0.08 2.40
CA ASP A 4 12.98 -1.23 1.61
C ASP A 4 11.76 -0.81 0.79
N GLY A 5 11.73 -1.11 -0.49
CA GLY A 5 10.70 -0.64 -1.43
C GLY A 5 11.07 0.71 -2.04
N TRP A 6 10.17 1.24 -2.87
CA TRP A 6 10.43 2.48 -3.62
C TRP A 6 9.16 3.26 -3.96
N LEU A 7 7.99 2.74 -3.63
CA LEU A 7 6.72 3.38 -3.93
C LEU A 7 6.32 4.29 -2.76
N ALA A 8 6.43 5.60 -2.94
CA ALA A 8 5.96 6.61 -2.00
C ALA A 8 5.18 7.73 -2.73
N PRO A 9 3.95 7.46 -3.20
CA PRO A 9 3.15 8.44 -3.92
C PRO A 9 2.90 9.67 -3.05
N THR A 10 3.14 10.84 -3.62
CA THR A 10 2.96 12.12 -2.93
C THR A 10 1.57 12.69 -3.12
N THR A 11 0.83 12.20 -4.12
CA THR A 11 -0.56 12.61 -4.40
C THR A 11 -1.49 11.42 -4.62
N ALA A 12 -2.80 11.65 -4.48
CA ALA A 12 -3.83 10.67 -4.80
C ALA A 12 -3.80 10.23 -6.27
N THR A 13 -3.46 11.15 -7.19
CA THR A 13 -3.31 10.83 -8.61
C THR A 13 -2.13 9.90 -8.86
N GLU A 14 -0.95 10.21 -8.30
CA GLU A 14 0.23 9.35 -8.41
C GLU A 14 -0.04 7.95 -7.83
N ALA A 15 -0.78 7.86 -6.73
CA ALA A 15 -1.17 6.57 -6.15
C ALA A 15 -2.06 5.76 -7.09
N ARG A 16 -3.05 6.40 -7.74
CA ARG A 16 -3.93 5.75 -8.73
C ARG A 16 -3.19 5.33 -9.98
N GLU A 17 -2.32 6.18 -10.50
CA GLU A 17 -1.50 5.89 -11.67
C GLU A 17 -0.58 4.69 -11.40
N ALA A 18 0.15 4.70 -10.29
CA ALA A 18 1.00 3.57 -9.90
C ALA A 18 0.20 2.28 -9.70
N TYR A 19 -0.99 2.35 -9.09
CA TYR A 19 -1.86 1.19 -8.91
C TYR A 19 -2.36 0.65 -10.27
N SER A 20 -2.79 1.53 -11.17
CA SER A 20 -3.22 1.15 -12.53
C SER A 20 -2.08 0.53 -13.34
N ASP A 21 -0.87 1.10 -13.27
CA ASP A 21 0.31 0.61 -13.98
C ASP A 21 0.73 -0.80 -13.54
N LEU A 22 0.41 -1.19 -12.30
CA LEU A 22 0.68 -2.52 -11.76
C LEU A 22 -0.38 -3.57 -12.17
N ALA A 23 -1.55 -3.17 -12.65
CA ALA A 23 -2.65 -4.10 -12.96
C ALA A 23 -2.28 -5.18 -14.00
N PRO A 24 -1.59 -4.87 -15.12
CA PRO A 24 -1.14 -5.89 -16.07
C PRO A 24 -0.14 -6.89 -15.46
N THR A 25 0.69 -6.42 -14.53
CA THR A 25 1.66 -7.25 -13.79
C THR A 25 0.94 -8.21 -12.86
N ALA A 26 -0.01 -7.72 -12.06
CA ALA A 26 -0.83 -8.55 -11.18
C ALA A 26 -1.58 -9.64 -11.96
N GLN A 27 -2.21 -9.27 -13.08
CA GLN A 27 -2.91 -10.24 -13.94
C GLN A 27 -1.95 -11.32 -14.46
N THR A 28 -0.73 -10.94 -14.84
CA THR A 28 0.27 -11.88 -15.35
C THR A 28 0.76 -12.83 -14.28
N VAL A 29 1.03 -12.34 -13.06
CA VAL A 29 1.42 -13.17 -11.92
C VAL A 29 0.33 -14.18 -11.58
N VAL A 30 -0.93 -13.75 -11.49
CA VAL A 30 -2.06 -14.65 -11.22
C VAL A 30 -2.20 -15.70 -12.32
N ARG A 31 -2.07 -15.29 -13.59
CA ARG A 31 -2.17 -16.20 -14.73
C ARG A 31 -1.10 -17.29 -14.72
N GLU A 32 0.17 -16.91 -14.54
CA GLU A 32 1.25 -17.90 -14.51
C GLU A 32 1.19 -18.77 -13.26
N THR A 33 0.69 -18.26 -12.13
CA THR A 33 0.44 -19.06 -10.93
C THR A 33 -0.64 -20.11 -11.17
N ALA A 34 -1.79 -19.74 -11.73
CA ALA A 34 -2.87 -20.68 -12.07
C ALA A 34 -2.41 -21.75 -13.07
N LYS A 35 -1.59 -21.35 -14.05
CA LYS A 35 -0.98 -22.27 -15.02
C LYS A 35 0.00 -23.24 -14.35
N ALA A 36 0.82 -22.78 -13.40
CA ALA A 36 1.70 -23.67 -12.62
C ALA A 36 0.90 -24.67 -11.77
N MET A 37 -0.30 -24.27 -11.32
CA MET A 37 -1.26 -25.15 -10.66
C MET A 37 -2.00 -26.09 -11.61
N SER A 38 -1.70 -26.03 -12.92
CA SER A 38 -2.33 -26.85 -13.96
C SER A 38 -3.84 -26.64 -14.12
N PHE A 39 -4.34 -25.45 -13.81
CA PHE A 39 -5.75 -25.11 -14.08
C PHE A 39 -6.00 -25.19 -15.58
N ASP A 40 -7.06 -25.89 -15.95
CA ASP A 40 -7.55 -25.86 -17.32
C ASP A 40 -8.31 -24.55 -17.59
N ARG A 41 -8.88 -24.43 -18.80
CA ARG A 41 -9.57 -23.19 -19.21
C ARG A 41 -10.85 -22.94 -18.43
N GLU A 42 -11.59 -23.98 -18.09
CA GLU A 42 -12.85 -23.88 -17.35
C GLU A 42 -12.55 -23.51 -15.91
N GLU A 43 -11.65 -24.24 -15.25
CA GLU A 43 -11.22 -23.94 -13.88
C GLU A 43 -10.58 -22.55 -13.76
N TYR A 44 -9.77 -22.14 -14.74
CA TYR A 44 -9.25 -20.77 -14.78
C TYR A 44 -10.38 -19.74 -14.84
N GLY A 45 -11.37 -19.94 -15.72
CA GLY A 45 -12.49 -19.03 -15.87
C GLY A 45 -13.35 -18.91 -14.61
N ASP A 46 -13.52 -20.01 -13.88
CA ASP A 46 -14.33 -20.06 -12.66
C ASP A 46 -13.59 -19.51 -11.43
N ARG A 47 -12.26 -19.73 -11.34
CA ARG A 47 -11.46 -19.42 -10.15
C ARG A 47 -10.69 -18.11 -10.24
N VAL A 48 -10.27 -17.70 -11.44
CA VAL A 48 -9.48 -16.47 -11.64
C VAL A 48 -10.42 -15.33 -12.01
N THR A 49 -11.14 -14.84 -11.01
CA THR A 49 -12.07 -13.71 -11.13
C THR A 49 -11.33 -12.38 -11.11
N SER A 50 -12.03 -11.29 -11.45
CA SER A 50 -11.52 -9.93 -11.29
C SER A 50 -11.08 -9.66 -9.84
N ASP A 51 -11.86 -10.09 -8.84
CA ASP A 51 -11.54 -9.93 -7.42
C ASP A 51 -10.21 -10.60 -7.02
N VAL A 52 -9.89 -11.75 -7.63
CA VAL A 52 -8.61 -12.44 -7.39
C VAL A 52 -7.44 -11.62 -7.96
N VAL A 53 -7.61 -11.06 -9.17
CA VAL A 53 -6.60 -10.19 -9.78
C VAL A 53 -6.44 -8.90 -8.99
N GLU A 54 -7.53 -8.29 -8.55
CA GLU A 54 -7.53 -7.09 -7.71
C GLU A 54 -6.86 -7.35 -6.35
N THR A 55 -7.12 -8.50 -5.73
CA THR A 55 -6.45 -8.89 -4.48
C THR A 55 -4.94 -9.05 -4.68
N ALA A 56 -4.52 -9.62 -5.81
CA ALA A 56 -3.09 -9.71 -6.15
C ALA A 56 -2.48 -8.32 -6.41
N LEU A 57 -3.25 -7.41 -7.02
CA LEU A 57 -2.84 -6.03 -7.26
C LEU A 57 -2.68 -5.25 -5.96
N ASP A 58 -3.64 -5.38 -5.04
CA ASP A 58 -3.60 -4.82 -3.69
C ASP A 58 -2.32 -5.27 -2.95
N ALA A 59 -2.04 -6.57 -2.99
CA ALA A 59 -0.84 -7.14 -2.37
C ALA A 59 0.45 -6.65 -3.05
N LEU A 60 0.48 -6.56 -4.38
CA LEU A 60 1.63 -6.09 -5.14
C LEU A 60 1.93 -4.63 -4.82
N PHE A 61 0.93 -3.76 -4.88
CA PHE A 61 1.08 -2.35 -4.53
C PHE A 61 1.61 -2.18 -3.10
N ALA A 62 0.99 -2.87 -2.12
CA ALA A 62 1.45 -2.85 -0.74
C ALA A 62 2.90 -3.31 -0.60
N SER A 63 3.30 -4.36 -1.30
CA SER A 63 4.66 -4.92 -1.23
C SER A 63 5.74 -3.98 -1.76
N LEU A 64 5.39 -3.02 -2.63
CA LEU A 64 6.31 -2.08 -3.25
C LEU A 64 6.46 -0.78 -2.45
N LEU A 65 5.56 -0.53 -1.49
CA LEU A 65 5.62 0.65 -0.63
C LEU A 65 7.00 0.78 0.01
N GLU A 66 7.55 1.98 -0.09
CA GLU A 66 8.80 2.34 0.56
C GLU A 66 8.61 2.35 2.07
N VAL A 67 9.43 1.61 2.78
CA VAL A 67 9.43 1.52 4.24
C VAL A 67 10.82 1.86 4.72
N THR A 68 10.88 2.84 5.60
CA THR A 68 12.08 3.13 6.34
C THR A 68 12.10 2.29 7.62
N VAL A 69 13.24 1.68 7.92
CA VAL A 69 13.47 0.97 9.18
C VAL A 69 14.62 1.63 9.93
N GLY A 70 14.40 1.92 11.20
CA GLY A 70 15.36 2.57 12.06
C GLY A 70 14.98 2.51 13.52
N THR A 71 15.62 3.38 14.29
CA THR A 71 15.39 3.53 15.73
C THR A 71 14.20 4.44 16.00
N ARG A 72 13.65 4.34 17.21
CA ARG A 72 12.59 5.24 17.69
C ARG A 72 13.03 6.70 17.68
N SER A 73 14.28 7.00 18.01
CA SER A 73 14.79 8.38 17.95
C SER A 73 14.80 8.93 16.52
N GLU A 74 15.14 8.11 15.52
CA GLU A 74 15.08 8.49 14.10
C GLU A 74 13.61 8.72 13.68
N PHE A 75 12.69 7.85 14.10
CA PHE A 75 11.25 7.99 13.84
C PHE A 75 10.63 9.24 14.47
N GLU A 76 10.93 9.53 15.75
CA GLU A 76 10.41 10.73 16.43
C GLU A 76 10.92 12.01 15.75
N SER A 77 12.15 12.00 15.21
CA SER A 77 12.66 13.14 14.44
C SER A 77 11.84 13.37 13.17
N VAL A 78 11.50 12.30 12.43
CA VAL A 78 10.62 12.38 11.24
C VAL A 78 9.23 12.89 11.60
N ARG A 79 8.69 12.45 12.75
CA ARG A 79 7.40 12.91 13.27
C ARG A 79 7.43 14.39 13.65
N GLU A 80 8.47 14.86 14.31
CA GLU A 80 8.61 16.27 14.72
C GLU A 80 8.75 17.22 13.53
N ASP A 81 9.42 16.76 12.46
CA ASP A 81 9.59 17.52 11.22
C ASP A 81 8.35 17.49 10.31
N SER A 82 7.37 16.64 10.62
CA SER A 82 6.17 16.42 9.81
C SER A 82 4.89 16.99 10.46
N ALA A 83 3.96 17.46 9.61
CA ALA A 83 2.61 17.84 10.04
C ALA A 83 1.59 16.68 9.91
N PHE A 84 2.04 15.49 9.51
CA PHE A 84 1.18 14.36 9.20
C PHE A 84 0.66 13.64 10.46
N ALA A 85 -0.53 13.06 10.34
CA ALA A 85 -1.09 12.22 11.39
C ALA A 85 -0.27 10.93 11.52
N VAL A 86 -0.03 10.46 12.74
CA VAL A 86 0.76 9.24 12.99
C VAL A 86 -0.16 8.09 13.41
N GLU A 87 -0.12 7.02 12.64
CA GLU A 87 -0.76 5.74 12.89
C GLU A 87 0.30 4.73 13.32
N LEU A 88 0.62 4.71 14.62
CA LEU A 88 1.63 3.82 15.20
C LEU A 88 0.99 2.58 15.83
N GLU A 89 1.45 1.40 15.42
CA GLU A 89 1.07 0.11 16.02
C GLU A 89 2.26 -0.50 16.79
N GLY A 90 2.01 -0.96 18.01
CA GLY A 90 3.00 -1.67 18.83
C GLY A 90 3.18 -1.09 20.23
N SER A 91 4.38 -1.22 20.80
CA SER A 91 4.68 -0.83 22.18
C SER A 91 5.75 0.26 22.21
N ASP A 92 5.57 1.23 23.12
CA ASP A 92 6.54 2.29 23.36
C ASP A 92 7.84 1.81 24.02
N GLU A 93 7.87 0.57 24.51
CA GLU A 93 9.06 -0.06 25.12
C GLU A 93 10.04 -0.62 24.07
N VAL A 94 9.75 -0.45 22.78
CA VAL A 94 10.49 -1.05 21.68
C VAL A 94 11.24 0.01 20.89
N ASP A 95 12.55 -0.18 20.79
CA ASP A 95 13.45 0.81 20.19
C ASP A 95 13.48 0.78 18.66
N ASN A 96 13.09 -0.32 18.00
CA ASN A 96 13.08 -0.38 16.53
C ASN A 96 11.69 -0.07 15.98
N VAL A 97 11.66 0.73 14.92
CA VAL A 97 10.45 1.19 14.26
C VAL A 97 10.64 1.04 12.75
N ALA A 98 9.62 0.49 12.09
CA ALA A 98 9.44 0.60 10.65
C ALA A 98 8.36 1.66 10.42
N TRP A 99 8.53 2.53 9.42
CA TRP A 99 7.54 3.54 9.07
C TRP A 99 7.47 3.78 7.56
N HIS A 100 6.28 4.19 7.10
CA HIS A 100 6.02 4.67 5.77
C HIS A 100 5.39 6.05 5.87
N VAL A 101 5.98 7.03 5.19
CA VAL A 101 5.42 8.37 5.05
C VAL A 101 4.55 8.38 3.80
N ALA A 102 3.27 8.70 3.95
CA ALA A 102 2.31 8.74 2.86
C ALA A 102 1.76 10.17 2.68
N PRO A 103 2.47 11.05 1.93
CA PRO A 103 2.01 12.41 1.70
C PRO A 103 0.68 12.48 0.96
N ALA A 104 0.36 11.49 0.12
CA ALA A 104 -0.92 11.40 -0.57
C ALA A 104 -2.15 11.38 0.36
N ALA A 105 -1.96 11.13 1.66
CA ALA A 105 -3.01 11.14 2.68
C ALA A 105 -2.60 11.86 3.98
N ASP A 106 -1.56 12.68 3.94
CA ASP A 106 -1.04 13.41 5.12
C ASP A 106 -0.86 12.50 6.36
N THR A 107 -0.37 11.27 6.16
CA THR A 107 -0.29 10.24 7.22
C THR A 107 1.08 9.55 7.24
N ILE A 108 1.56 9.20 8.43
CA ILE A 108 2.70 8.31 8.66
C ILE A 108 2.17 7.04 9.32
N VAL A 109 2.38 5.89 8.69
CA VAL A 109 2.05 4.59 9.27
C VAL A 109 3.32 3.97 9.82
N ALA A 110 3.30 3.51 11.06
CA ALA A 110 4.47 2.99 11.74
C ALA A 110 4.16 1.73 12.56
N ALA A 111 5.17 0.86 12.70
CA ALA A 111 5.10 -0.36 13.48
C ALA A 111 6.39 -0.57 14.27
N THR A 112 6.29 -0.83 15.57
CA THR A 112 7.46 -1.17 16.39
C THR A 112 7.76 -2.66 16.37
N PHE A 113 9.03 -3.06 16.45
CA PHE A 113 9.41 -4.48 16.48
C PHE A 113 10.68 -4.76 17.30
N HIS A 114 10.76 -5.94 17.90
CA HIS A 114 11.97 -6.36 18.63
C HIS A 114 13.04 -6.90 17.68
N ALA A 115 12.88 -8.13 17.20
CA ALA A 115 13.88 -8.80 16.34
C ALA A 115 13.33 -9.17 14.94
N GLU A 116 12.01 -9.23 14.77
CA GLU A 116 11.35 -9.71 13.56
C GLU A 116 11.07 -8.57 12.58
N GLU A 117 12.14 -8.02 11.99
CA GLU A 117 12.06 -6.87 11.09
C GLU A 117 11.21 -7.14 9.84
N GLU A 118 11.48 -8.24 9.13
CA GLU A 118 10.77 -8.58 7.89
C GLU A 118 9.25 -8.72 8.11
N ALA A 119 8.86 -9.33 9.23
CA ALA A 119 7.46 -9.47 9.62
C ALA A 119 6.82 -8.11 9.94
N ALA A 120 7.57 -7.20 10.56
CA ALA A 120 7.11 -5.85 10.87
C ALA A 120 6.90 -5.03 9.59
N VAL A 121 7.87 -5.05 8.66
CA VAL A 121 7.77 -4.39 7.35
C VAL A 121 6.58 -4.92 6.56
N GLY A 122 6.42 -6.25 6.48
CA GLY A 122 5.28 -6.86 5.78
C GLY A 122 3.92 -6.51 6.40
N THR A 123 3.84 -6.42 7.72
CA THR A 123 2.62 -6.00 8.43
C THR A 123 2.32 -4.53 8.16
N LEU A 124 3.32 -3.67 8.29
CA LEU A 124 3.21 -2.24 8.05
C LEU A 124 2.73 -1.95 6.63
N ARG A 125 3.29 -2.62 5.61
CA ARG A 125 2.87 -2.47 4.21
C ARG A 125 1.38 -2.77 4.01
N ARG A 126 0.89 -3.85 4.63
CA ARG A 126 -0.54 -4.21 4.59
C ARG A 126 -1.41 -3.18 5.29
N GLN A 127 -0.97 -2.66 6.43
CA GLN A 127 -1.67 -1.61 7.17
C GLN A 127 -1.70 -0.29 6.39
N ALA A 128 -0.57 0.13 5.83
CA ALA A 128 -0.47 1.33 5.00
C ALA A 128 -1.40 1.23 3.79
N TYR A 129 -1.39 0.12 3.06
CA TYR A 129 -2.36 -0.08 1.98
C TYR A 129 -3.80 0.02 2.48
N GLY A 130 -4.16 -0.74 3.52
CA GLY A 130 -5.54 -0.82 4.00
C GLY A 130 -6.09 0.48 4.59
N LYS A 131 -5.27 1.25 5.32
CA LYS A 131 -5.67 2.48 6.01
C LYS A 131 -5.55 3.74 5.13
N VAL A 132 -4.56 3.77 4.23
CA VAL A 132 -4.22 4.97 3.46
C VAL A 132 -4.63 4.84 2.00
N TYR A 133 -4.15 3.80 1.32
CA TYR A 133 -4.22 3.76 -0.14
C TYR A 133 -5.49 3.12 -0.69
N ARG A 134 -6.12 2.20 0.05
CA ARG A 134 -7.29 1.43 -0.44
C ARG A 134 -8.40 2.35 -0.93
N ASP A 135 -8.77 3.35 -0.14
CA ASP A 135 -9.84 4.27 -0.52
C ASP A 135 -9.39 5.20 -1.65
N ILE A 136 -8.15 5.70 -1.60
CA ILE A 136 -7.57 6.54 -2.66
C ILE A 136 -7.67 5.86 -4.04
N VAL A 137 -7.24 4.60 -4.14
CA VAL A 137 -7.16 3.88 -5.42
C VAL A 137 -8.49 3.30 -5.87
N LYS A 138 -9.45 3.06 -4.94
CA LYS A 138 -10.77 2.51 -5.27
C LYS A 138 -11.84 3.59 -5.47
N ASP A 139 -11.69 4.77 -4.90
CA ASP A 139 -12.63 5.89 -5.07
C ASP A 139 -12.49 6.63 -6.42
N GLY A 140 -11.47 6.28 -7.23
CA GLY A 140 -11.22 6.86 -8.55
C GLY A 140 -12.28 6.56 -9.62
N ASP A 141 -13.26 5.70 -9.33
CA ASP A 141 -14.34 5.31 -10.26
C ASP A 141 -15.65 6.13 -10.07
N GLY A 142 -15.67 7.13 -9.17
CA GLY A 142 -16.94 7.73 -8.70
C GLY A 142 -17.05 9.24 -8.54
N SER A 143 -16.02 10.06 -8.85
CA SER A 143 -16.05 11.50 -8.52
C SER A 143 -15.98 12.50 -9.69
N GLU A 144 -16.08 12.07 -10.95
CA GLU A 144 -16.11 12.99 -12.11
C GLU A 144 -17.51 13.42 -12.57
N GLU A 145 -18.58 13.15 -11.82
CA GLU A 145 -19.94 13.66 -12.14
C GLU A 145 -20.47 14.64 -11.08
N ARG A 146 -19.81 15.80 -10.85
CA ARG A 146 -20.47 17.01 -10.27
C ARG A 146 -19.83 18.32 -10.74
N GLU A 147 -19.78 18.56 -12.04
CA GLU A 147 -19.73 19.93 -12.59
C GLU A 147 -20.64 20.07 -13.82
N GLU A 148 -21.93 19.80 -13.64
CA GLU A 148 -22.96 20.38 -14.50
C GLU A 148 -24.10 20.92 -13.65
N GLY A 149 -24.17 22.25 -13.53
CA GLY A 149 -25.37 22.92 -13.01
C GLY A 149 -25.13 24.13 -12.11
N ALA A 150 -24.50 25.20 -12.63
CA ALA A 150 -24.74 26.56 -12.12
C ALA A 150 -24.25 27.63 -13.09
N ALA A 151 -24.95 27.79 -14.21
CA ALA A 151 -25.00 29.08 -14.90
C ALA A 151 -26.42 29.26 -15.46
N SER A 152 -27.28 29.89 -14.65
CA SER A 152 -28.47 30.60 -15.13
C SER A 152 -28.12 32.08 -15.30
#